data_AF-A0A7C1XP95-F1
#
_entry.id   AF-A0A7C1XP95-F1
#
_cell.length_a   1.000
_cell.length_b   1.000
_cell.length_c   1.000
_cell.angle_alpha   90.00
_cell.angle_beta   90.00
_cell.angle_gamma   90.00
#
_symmetry.space_group_name_H-M   'P 1'
#
loop_
_entity.id
_entity.type
_entity.pdbx_description
1 polymer ?
#
loop_
_entity_poly.entity_id
_entity_poly.type
_entity_poly.pdbx_seq_one_letter_code
_entity_poly.pdbx_strand_id
1 'polypeptide(L)'
;MADVRVPVVAQLAHVEIYTPKPEESLWFFTKLLGMSVVHREGQSVYLRAYEDWFLWTLKLTEAPQAGLGHAAWRVSAPELLDEAAAKIEAAGLGLGWQESEYGAGRAYQFRMPDGHRMELVWDLEYYQAPEDQKSALKNRPQRRPLDGVPVRRLDHINCFVTDVETHEAFLREYLGFKLRETKIDGNGKKVGSWLSVSPLVHEIAVMRDGTGQGNRLHHIAYWYGYPQHCYDVADACRDWGIKIEAGPGKHGTTQAMFLYVFEPGGNRVELWGDAGYLIFDPNWQTVVWDVSHESDLYSSTVWLGASTMPESFYTYGTPEKVTVRV
;
A
#
# COMPACT_ATOMS: atom_id res chain seq x y z
N MET A 1 10.53 21.17 26.61
CA MET A 1 10.25 21.32 25.17
C MET A 1 9.93 19.92 24.67
N ALA A 2 8.74 19.69 24.13
CA ALA A 2 8.44 18.41 23.49
C ALA A 2 9.39 18.27 22.29
N ASP A 3 10.23 17.25 22.30
CA ASP A 3 11.14 16.90 21.21
C ASP A 3 10.26 16.74 19.96
N VAL A 4 10.29 17.72 19.05
CA VAL A 4 9.54 17.66 17.79
C VAL A 4 10.25 16.63 16.92
N ARG A 5 10.01 15.36 17.22
CA ARG A 5 10.61 14.25 16.50
C ARG A 5 9.97 14.21 15.12
N VAL A 6 10.77 14.53 14.11
CA VAL A 6 10.50 14.18 12.72
C VAL A 6 10.16 12.68 12.69
N PRO A 7 9.09 12.25 11.99
CA PRO A 7 8.80 10.84 11.81
C PRO A 7 10.04 10.08 11.30
N VAL A 8 10.25 8.84 11.74
CA VAL A 8 11.44 8.06 11.33
C VAL A 8 11.43 7.85 9.82
N VAL A 9 10.26 7.55 9.26
CA VAL A 9 10.06 7.40 7.82
C VAL A 9 9.28 8.57 7.24
N ALA A 10 9.60 8.92 5.98
CA ALA A 10 8.99 10.03 5.26
C ALA A 10 7.86 9.60 4.35
N GLN A 11 7.96 8.41 3.74
CA GLN A 11 6.94 7.88 2.83
C GLN A 11 7.12 6.39 2.52
N LEU A 12 6.06 5.76 2.03
CA LEU A 12 6.15 4.49 1.30
C LEU A 12 6.96 4.71 0.01
N ALA A 13 8.05 3.97 -0.16
CA ALA A 13 8.96 4.12 -1.29
C ALA A 13 8.59 3.19 -2.45
N HIS A 14 8.47 1.90 -2.16
CA HIS A 14 8.14 0.87 -3.14
C HIS A 14 7.61 -0.39 -2.47
N VAL A 15 7.03 -1.27 -3.28
CA VAL A 15 6.52 -2.58 -2.86
C VAL A 15 6.97 -3.66 -3.83
N GLU A 16 7.33 -4.82 -3.28
CA GLU A 16 7.44 -6.05 -4.05
C GLU A 16 6.18 -6.89 -3.82
N ILE A 17 5.59 -7.37 -4.90
CA ILE A 17 4.55 -8.40 -4.84
C ILE A 17 4.98 -9.65 -5.60
N TYR A 18 4.59 -10.79 -5.05
CA TYR A 18 4.72 -12.07 -5.70
C TYR A 18 3.52 -12.38 -6.58
N THR A 19 3.74 -13.11 -7.66
CA THR A 19 2.68 -13.60 -8.54
C THR A 19 2.99 -14.99 -9.11
N PRO A 20 2.02 -15.92 -9.14
CA PRO A 20 2.12 -17.19 -9.85
C PRO A 20 1.88 -17.05 -11.37
N LYS A 21 1.57 -15.85 -11.85
CA LYS A 21 1.27 -15.58 -13.27
C LYS A 21 1.99 -14.31 -13.76
N PRO A 22 3.34 -14.31 -13.80
CA PRO A 22 4.13 -13.10 -14.01
C PRO A 22 3.78 -12.34 -15.29
N GLU A 23 3.55 -13.04 -16.41
CA GLU A 23 3.21 -12.39 -17.69
C GLU A 23 1.81 -11.77 -17.68
N GLU A 24 0.82 -12.44 -17.09
CA GLU A 24 -0.55 -11.91 -16.97
C GLU A 24 -0.59 -10.71 -16.00
N SER A 25 0.09 -10.82 -14.86
CA SER A 25 0.25 -9.71 -13.90
C SER A 25 0.97 -8.53 -14.53
N LEU A 26 2.04 -8.78 -15.29
CA LEU A 26 2.76 -7.72 -15.99
C LEU A 26 1.87 -7.02 -17.03
N TRP A 27 1.08 -7.78 -17.78
CA TRP A 27 0.09 -7.23 -18.71
C TRP A 27 -0.90 -6.31 -17.96
N PHE A 28 -1.38 -6.73 -16.80
CA PHE A 28 -2.29 -5.91 -15.98
C PHE A 28 -1.65 -4.55 -15.61
N PHE A 29 -0.44 -4.55 -15.04
CA PHE A 29 0.19 -3.29 -14.62
C PHE A 29 0.61 -2.39 -15.80
N THR A 30 1.00 -2.97 -16.93
CA THR A 30 1.48 -2.19 -18.09
C THR A 30 0.37 -1.78 -19.05
N LYS A 31 -0.50 -2.71 -19.45
CA LYS A 31 -1.53 -2.48 -20.47
C LYS A 31 -2.81 -1.91 -19.91
N LEU A 32 -3.23 -2.33 -18.73
CA LEU A 32 -4.43 -1.78 -18.10
C LEU A 32 -4.10 -0.53 -17.28
N LEU A 33 -3.06 -0.58 -16.43
CA LEU A 33 -2.69 0.53 -15.55
C LEU A 33 -1.60 1.45 -16.08
N GLY A 34 -1.12 1.23 -17.31
CA GLY A 34 -0.20 2.14 -17.99
C GLY A 34 1.16 2.33 -17.33
N MET A 35 1.62 1.42 -16.46
CA MET A 35 2.93 1.53 -15.80
C MET A 35 4.06 1.23 -16.80
N SER A 36 5.22 1.86 -16.57
CA SER A 36 6.42 1.67 -17.40
C SER A 36 7.37 0.66 -16.76
N VAL A 37 7.83 -0.31 -17.53
CA VAL A 37 8.94 -1.19 -17.13
C VAL A 37 10.25 -0.42 -17.24
N VAL A 38 11.03 -0.39 -16.16
CA VAL A 38 12.35 0.25 -16.13
C VAL A 38 13.50 -0.74 -16.06
N HIS A 39 13.24 -1.96 -15.60
CA HIS A 39 14.26 -3.00 -15.47
C HIS A 39 13.65 -4.39 -15.39
N ARG A 40 14.47 -5.39 -15.73
CA ARG A 40 14.17 -6.82 -15.61
C ARG A 40 15.43 -7.53 -15.16
N GLU A 41 15.30 -8.34 -14.12
CA GLU A 41 16.41 -9.11 -13.60
C GLU A 41 15.88 -10.41 -13.00
N GLY A 42 16.47 -11.54 -13.40
CA GLY A 42 16.03 -12.86 -12.94
C GLY A 42 14.54 -13.09 -13.16
N GLN A 43 13.82 -13.33 -12.07
CA GLN A 43 12.37 -13.58 -12.03
C GLN A 43 11.54 -12.31 -11.75
N SER A 44 12.17 -11.13 -11.77
CA SER A 44 11.55 -9.88 -11.35
C SER A 44 11.50 -8.84 -12.46
N VAL A 45 10.43 -8.07 -12.47
CA VAL A 45 10.23 -6.89 -13.33
C VAL A 45 10.01 -5.69 -12.44
N TYR A 46 10.68 -4.58 -12.74
CA TYR A 46 10.58 -3.33 -11.98
C TYR A 46 9.77 -2.33 -12.79
N LEU A 47 8.72 -1.78 -12.18
CA LEU A 47 7.81 -0.84 -12.80
C LEU A 47 7.66 0.45 -11.99
N ARG A 48 7.29 1.51 -12.69
CA ARG A 48 6.88 2.79 -12.12
C ARG A 48 5.62 3.33 -12.78
N ALA A 49 4.84 4.05 -12.00
CA ALA A 49 3.82 4.95 -12.51
C ALA A 49 4.45 6.27 -12.95
N TYR A 50 3.75 7.06 -13.77
CA TYR A 50 4.41 8.16 -14.49
C TYR A 50 4.77 9.37 -13.61
N GLU A 51 4.14 9.51 -12.44
CA GLU A 51 4.47 10.54 -11.43
C GLU A 51 5.24 10.00 -10.22
N ASP A 52 5.64 8.73 -10.22
CA ASP A 52 6.61 8.24 -9.25
C ASP A 52 7.97 8.92 -9.48
N TRP A 53 8.56 9.41 -8.39
CA TRP A 53 9.83 10.13 -8.45
C TRP A 53 11.03 9.19 -8.43
N PHE A 54 10.91 8.03 -7.77
CA PHE A 54 11.97 7.02 -7.75
C PHE A 54 11.95 6.17 -9.01
N LEU A 55 13.06 5.47 -9.25
CA LEU A 55 13.27 4.63 -10.42
C LEU A 55 12.18 3.57 -10.60
N TRP A 56 11.68 3.00 -9.50
CA TRP A 56 10.57 2.06 -9.49
C TRP A 56 9.81 2.15 -8.17
N THR A 57 8.55 1.72 -8.19
CA THR A 57 7.67 1.64 -7.02
C THR A 57 6.96 0.29 -6.92
N LEU A 58 6.98 -0.50 -8.00
CA LEU A 58 6.56 -1.88 -8.01
C LEU A 58 7.70 -2.78 -8.47
N LYS A 59 8.01 -3.79 -7.67
CA LYS A 59 8.72 -4.98 -8.12
C LYS A 59 7.71 -6.13 -8.22
N LEU A 60 7.60 -6.71 -9.40
CA LEU A 60 6.74 -7.86 -9.66
C LEU A 60 7.64 -9.09 -9.81
N THR A 61 7.54 -10.04 -8.87
CA THR A 61 8.41 -11.22 -8.84
C THR A 61 7.59 -12.50 -9.03
N GLU A 62 8.02 -13.36 -9.96
CA GLU A 62 7.43 -14.69 -10.14
C GLU A 62 7.62 -15.53 -8.87
N ALA A 63 6.54 -16.12 -8.35
CA ALA A 63 6.60 -17.07 -7.24
C ALA A 63 5.39 -18.02 -7.27
N PRO A 64 5.44 -19.20 -6.62
CA PRO A 64 4.33 -20.16 -6.63
C PRO A 64 3.00 -19.66 -6.06
N GLN A 65 3.03 -18.58 -5.26
CA GLN A 65 1.85 -17.97 -4.64
C GLN A 65 1.95 -16.45 -4.72
N ALA A 66 0.79 -15.79 -4.79
CA ALA A 66 0.71 -14.34 -4.65
C ALA A 66 0.99 -13.91 -3.19
N GLY A 67 1.38 -12.65 -2.99
CA GLY A 67 1.60 -12.10 -1.66
C GLY A 67 2.53 -10.90 -1.65
N LEU A 68 2.74 -10.33 -0.47
CA LEU A 68 3.74 -9.29 -0.26
C LEU A 68 5.14 -9.92 -0.24
N GLY A 69 6.03 -9.45 -1.12
CA GLY A 69 7.46 -9.70 -1.02
C GLY A 69 8.06 -8.87 0.09
N HIS A 70 7.96 -7.55 -0.04
CA HIS A 70 8.27 -6.57 1.00
C HIS A 70 7.61 -5.22 0.69
N ALA A 71 7.54 -4.33 1.70
CA ALA A 71 7.28 -2.91 1.49
C ALA A 71 8.42 -2.08 2.10
N ALA A 72 8.95 -1.14 1.32
CA ALA A 72 10.06 -0.31 1.73
C ALA A 72 9.62 1.10 2.09
N TRP A 73 10.19 1.62 3.17
CA TRP A 73 9.92 2.94 3.71
C TRP A 73 11.17 3.80 3.59
N ARG A 74 11.04 4.95 2.92
CA ARG A 74 12.16 5.89 2.88
C ARG A 74 12.28 6.57 4.23
N VAL A 75 13.45 6.49 4.88
CA VAL A 75 13.68 7.22 6.13
C VAL A 75 13.70 8.74 5.89
N SER A 76 13.34 9.53 6.91
CA SER A 76 13.23 10.99 6.76
C SER A 76 14.58 11.70 6.64
N ALA A 77 15.64 11.07 7.12
CA ALA A 77 17.01 11.55 7.05
C ALA A 77 17.97 10.35 7.06
N PRO A 78 19.15 10.41 6.41
CA PRO A 78 20.05 9.28 6.30
C PRO A 78 20.52 8.75 7.66
N GLU A 79 20.68 9.64 8.64
CA GLU A 79 21.14 9.29 9.99
C GLU A 79 20.10 8.43 10.73
N LEU A 80 18.81 8.54 10.37
CA LEU A 80 17.74 7.76 10.97
C LEU A 80 17.74 6.30 10.52
N LEU A 81 18.42 5.96 9.40
CA LEU A 81 18.46 4.60 8.88
C LEU A 81 19.12 3.65 9.87
N ASP A 82 20.33 3.97 10.32
CA ASP A 82 21.10 3.14 11.24
C ASP A 82 20.47 3.13 12.64
N GLU A 83 19.94 4.26 13.11
CA GLU A 83 19.27 4.36 14.42
C GLU A 83 17.99 3.52 14.47
N ALA A 84 17.15 3.59 13.44
CA ALA A 84 15.92 2.83 13.36
C ALA A 84 16.20 1.33 13.20
N ALA A 85 17.17 0.98 12.34
CA ALA A 85 17.65 -0.40 12.19
C ALA A 85 18.11 -0.99 13.53
N ALA A 86 18.94 -0.27 14.29
CA ALA A 86 19.42 -0.73 15.60
C ALA A 86 18.28 -0.93 16.63
N LYS A 87 17.29 -0.04 16.65
CA LYS A 87 16.11 -0.18 17.52
C LYS A 87 15.27 -1.41 17.17
N ILE A 88 15.04 -1.64 15.88
CA ILE A 88 14.26 -2.78 15.38
C ILE A 88 15.02 -4.10 15.61
N GLU A 89 16.34 -4.11 15.39
CA GLU A 89 17.23 -5.25 15.71
C GLU A 89 17.13 -5.60 17.19
N ALA A 90 17.25 -4.62 18.07
CA ALA A 90 17.18 -4.82 19.52
C ALA A 90 15.81 -5.35 19.99
N ALA A 91 14.74 -5.10 19.23
CA ALA A 91 13.42 -5.65 19.47
C ALA A 91 13.23 -7.09 18.95
N GLY A 92 14.26 -7.68 18.30
CA GLY A 92 14.22 -9.03 17.75
C GLY A 92 13.40 -9.18 16.47
N LEU A 93 13.08 -8.06 15.80
CA LEU A 93 12.30 -8.02 14.56
C LEU A 93 13.17 -7.85 13.31
N GLY A 94 14.49 -7.71 13.49
CA GLY A 94 15.47 -7.55 12.44
C GLY A 94 15.65 -8.78 11.55
N LEU A 95 15.90 -8.53 10.26
CA LEU A 95 16.36 -9.54 9.28
C LEU A 95 17.76 -9.22 8.74
N GLY A 96 18.35 -8.10 9.19
CA GLY A 96 19.69 -7.67 8.82
C GLY A 96 19.73 -6.74 7.62
N TRP A 97 20.95 -6.27 7.34
CA TRP A 97 21.25 -5.41 6.19
C TRP A 97 21.22 -6.21 4.89
N GLN A 98 20.59 -5.63 3.88
CA GLN A 98 20.68 -6.07 2.49
C GLN A 98 21.48 -5.06 1.70
N GLU A 99 22.35 -5.58 0.83
CA GLU A 99 23.09 -4.77 -0.12
C GLU A 99 22.21 -4.52 -1.35
N SER A 100 22.38 -3.33 -1.93
CA SER A 100 21.74 -2.75 -3.11
C SER A 100 20.79 -3.66 -3.93
N GLU A 101 19.53 -3.23 -4.04
CA GLU A 101 18.63 -3.64 -5.12
C GLU A 101 18.76 -2.66 -6.30
N TYR A 102 18.28 -3.00 -7.50
CA TYR A 102 18.37 -2.13 -8.68
C TYR A 102 17.84 -0.71 -8.37
N GLY A 103 18.69 0.31 -8.38
CA GLY A 103 18.29 1.70 -8.08
C GLY A 103 17.96 2.00 -6.61
N ALA A 104 18.22 1.07 -5.69
CA ALA A 104 18.13 1.27 -4.24
C ALA A 104 19.48 0.96 -3.58
N GLY A 105 19.90 1.80 -2.63
CA GLY A 105 21.14 1.63 -1.89
C GLY A 105 21.02 0.56 -0.79
N ARG A 106 21.87 0.71 0.24
CA ARG A 106 21.81 -0.16 1.43
C ARG A 106 20.47 -0.02 2.12
N ALA A 107 19.88 -1.15 2.48
CA ALA A 107 18.59 -1.19 3.15
C ALA A 107 18.60 -2.16 4.33
N TYR A 108 17.78 -1.89 5.34
CA TYR A 108 17.64 -2.76 6.50
C TYR A 108 16.27 -3.46 6.47
N GLN A 109 16.28 -4.78 6.40
CA GLN A 109 15.05 -5.57 6.38
C GLN A 109 14.63 -5.99 7.78
N PHE A 110 13.33 -6.03 8.00
CA PHE A 110 12.73 -6.40 9.26
C PHE A 110 11.33 -6.99 9.06
N ARG A 111 10.70 -7.40 10.16
CA ARG A 111 9.33 -7.91 10.19
C ARG A 111 8.42 -7.02 11.03
N MET A 112 7.19 -6.82 10.56
CA MET A 112 6.08 -6.50 11.47
C MET A 112 5.81 -7.68 12.42
N PRO A 113 5.05 -7.48 13.51
CA PRO A 113 4.84 -8.53 14.52
C PRO A 113 4.32 -9.87 13.99
N ASP A 114 3.43 -9.89 12.99
CA ASP A 114 2.96 -11.13 12.36
C ASP A 114 3.94 -11.71 11.31
N GLY A 115 4.92 -10.93 10.89
CA GLY A 115 5.98 -11.38 9.99
C GLY A 115 6.02 -10.71 8.62
N HIS A 116 5.15 -9.72 8.33
CA HIS A 116 5.18 -8.97 7.06
C HIS A 116 6.58 -8.37 6.88
N ARG A 117 7.21 -8.66 5.75
CA ARG A 117 8.56 -8.15 5.48
C ARG A 117 8.48 -6.66 5.13
N MET A 118 9.28 -5.88 5.84
CA MET A 118 9.41 -4.45 5.65
C MET A 118 10.87 -4.09 5.46
N GLU A 119 11.11 -2.91 4.90
CA GLU A 119 12.45 -2.41 4.62
C GLU A 119 12.57 -0.93 4.97
N LEU A 120 13.72 -0.52 5.53
CA LEU A 120 14.13 0.88 5.66
C LEU A 120 15.23 1.18 4.66
N VAL A 121 15.09 2.30 3.95
CA VAL A 121 16.06 2.73 2.92
C VAL A 121 16.17 4.25 2.88
N TRP A 122 17.32 4.80 2.51
CA TRP A 122 17.51 6.23 2.28
C TRP A 122 17.82 6.55 0.82
N ASP A 123 18.85 5.88 0.31
CA ASP A 123 19.38 6.08 -1.04
C ASP A 123 18.48 5.40 -2.06
N LEU A 124 17.71 6.20 -2.79
CA LEU A 124 16.85 5.77 -3.88
C LEU A 124 17.18 6.60 -5.11
N GLU A 125 17.42 5.93 -6.23
CA GLU A 125 17.66 6.61 -7.50
C GLU A 125 16.38 7.30 -7.97
N TYR A 126 16.51 8.56 -8.37
CA TYR A 126 15.42 9.32 -8.96
C TYR A 126 15.32 9.02 -10.45
N TYR A 127 14.11 8.74 -10.94
CA TYR A 127 13.89 8.46 -12.34
C TYR A 127 14.22 9.67 -13.22
N GLN A 128 15.03 9.45 -14.25
CA GLN A 128 15.30 10.42 -15.30
C GLN A 128 14.66 9.94 -16.61
N ALA A 129 13.53 10.52 -16.98
CA ALA A 129 12.85 10.14 -18.21
C ALA A 129 13.72 10.43 -19.46
N PRO A 130 13.78 9.50 -20.43
CA PRO A 130 14.37 9.77 -21.73
C PRO A 130 13.59 10.89 -22.45
N GLU A 131 14.23 11.54 -23.41
CA GLU A 131 13.72 12.78 -24.02
C GLU A 131 12.30 12.62 -24.62
N ASP A 132 12.02 11.48 -25.25
CA ASP A 132 10.73 11.13 -25.83
C ASP A 132 9.63 10.85 -24.80
N GLN A 133 10.00 10.67 -23.53
CA GLN A 133 9.08 10.43 -22.41
C GLN A 133 9.06 11.58 -21.41
N LYS A 134 9.84 12.65 -21.59
CA LYS A 134 9.78 13.82 -20.70
C LYS A 134 8.43 14.50 -20.77
N SER A 135 7.91 14.92 -19.62
CA SER A 135 6.75 15.80 -19.57
C SER A 135 7.15 17.26 -19.83
N ALA A 136 6.25 18.04 -20.44
CA ALA A 136 6.39 19.49 -20.43
C ALA A 136 6.21 20.09 -19.02
N LEU A 137 5.54 19.35 -18.12
CA LEU A 137 5.41 19.71 -16.71
C LEU A 137 6.71 19.34 -15.97
N LYS A 138 7.42 20.35 -15.45
CA LYS A 138 8.70 20.16 -14.73
C LYS A 138 8.57 19.39 -13.42
N ASN A 139 7.38 19.35 -12.83
CA ASN A 139 7.04 18.64 -11.61
C ASN A 139 6.39 17.26 -11.87
N ARG A 140 6.55 16.73 -13.08
CA ARG A 140 6.09 15.41 -13.48
C ARG A 140 7.27 14.64 -14.09
N PRO A 141 7.79 13.61 -13.41
CA PRO A 141 8.96 12.84 -13.85
C PRO A 141 8.87 12.28 -15.27
N GLN A 142 7.68 11.79 -15.68
CA GLN A 142 7.44 11.22 -17.01
C GLN A 142 6.10 11.71 -17.57
N ARG A 143 6.01 11.93 -18.88
CA ARG A 143 4.72 12.21 -19.52
C ARG A 143 3.75 11.06 -19.26
N ARG A 144 2.46 11.39 -19.15
CA ARG A 144 1.40 10.39 -18.98
C ARG A 144 1.41 9.42 -20.17
N PRO A 145 1.48 8.10 -19.94
CA PRO A 145 1.38 7.09 -21.00
C PRO A 145 0.04 7.15 -21.75
N LEU A 146 0.00 6.50 -22.91
CA LEU A 146 -1.20 6.40 -23.75
C LEU A 146 -1.92 5.06 -23.63
N ASP A 147 -1.27 4.02 -23.09
CA ASP A 147 -1.86 2.70 -22.86
C ASP A 147 -2.78 2.72 -21.62
N GLY A 148 -3.97 2.10 -21.75
CA GLY A 148 -4.90 1.86 -20.65
C GLY A 148 -5.40 3.12 -19.94
N VAL A 149 -5.56 3.01 -18.62
CA VAL A 149 -5.85 4.13 -17.72
C VAL A 149 -4.62 4.28 -16.80
N PRO A 150 -3.63 5.14 -17.14
CA PRO A 150 -2.38 5.21 -16.41
C PRO A 150 -2.52 5.71 -14.98
N VAL A 151 -2.08 4.91 -14.01
CA VAL A 151 -1.94 5.32 -12.61
C VAL A 151 -0.80 6.32 -12.45
N ARG A 152 -0.88 7.19 -11.43
CA ARG A 152 0.06 8.31 -11.26
C ARG A 152 1.23 7.95 -10.36
N ARG A 153 0.97 7.32 -9.22
CA ARG A 153 1.99 6.93 -8.23
C ARG A 153 1.46 5.83 -7.31
N LEU A 154 2.38 5.13 -6.64
CA LEU A 154 2.04 4.31 -5.48
C LEU A 154 1.38 5.19 -4.39
N ASP A 155 0.39 4.65 -3.69
CA ASP A 155 -0.33 5.39 -2.65
C ASP A 155 -0.13 4.80 -1.26
N HIS A 156 -0.55 3.56 -1.07
CA HIS A 156 -0.49 2.92 0.23
C HIS A 156 -0.51 1.38 0.11
N ILE A 157 -0.32 0.72 1.25
CA ILE A 157 -0.58 -0.71 1.40
C ILE A 157 -1.58 -0.96 2.54
N ASN A 158 -2.25 -2.10 2.48
CA ASN A 158 -3.02 -2.60 3.60
C ASN A 158 -2.61 -4.04 3.91
N CYS A 159 -2.41 -4.31 5.19
CA CYS A 159 -1.93 -5.59 5.70
C CYS A 159 -2.97 -6.23 6.60
N PHE A 160 -3.29 -7.49 6.34
CA PHE A 160 -4.04 -8.31 7.28
C PHE A 160 -3.15 -8.76 8.44
N VAL A 161 -3.66 -8.55 9.65
CA VAL A 161 -2.97 -8.83 10.90
C VAL A 161 -3.86 -9.61 11.87
N THR A 162 -3.27 -10.38 12.77
CA THR A 162 -3.97 -11.09 13.85
C THR A 162 -4.42 -10.13 14.95
N ASP A 163 -3.60 -9.12 15.25
CA ASP A 163 -3.85 -8.12 16.27
C ASP A 163 -3.46 -6.70 15.81
N VAL A 164 -4.49 -5.87 15.60
CA VAL A 164 -4.37 -4.51 15.07
C VAL A 164 -3.62 -3.59 16.03
N GLU A 165 -3.86 -3.71 17.34
CA GLU A 165 -3.25 -2.85 18.35
C GLU A 165 -1.74 -3.05 18.43
N THR A 166 -1.28 -4.31 18.37
CA THR A 166 0.14 -4.65 18.37
C THR A 166 0.85 -4.07 17.14
N HIS A 167 0.23 -4.15 15.95
CA HIS A 167 0.83 -3.64 14.72
C HIS A 167 0.79 -2.11 14.66
N GLU A 168 -0.28 -1.49 15.13
CA GLU A 168 -0.38 -0.03 15.27
C GLU A 168 0.70 0.50 16.22
N ALA A 169 0.86 -0.11 17.40
CA ALA A 169 1.88 0.29 18.37
C ALA A 169 3.28 0.19 17.75
N PHE A 170 3.58 -0.91 17.05
CA PHE A 170 4.84 -1.08 16.33
C PHE A 170 5.11 0.05 15.33
N LEU A 171 4.15 0.36 14.45
CA LEU A 171 4.30 1.41 13.43
C LEU A 171 4.53 2.78 14.07
N ARG A 172 3.85 3.08 15.17
CA ARG A 172 3.98 4.36 15.88
C ARG A 172 5.32 4.47 16.61
N GLU A 173 5.72 3.41 17.30
CA GLU A 173 6.91 3.40 18.16
C GLU A 173 8.21 3.34 17.35
N TYR A 174 8.28 2.44 16.37
CA TYR A 174 9.53 2.18 15.64
C TYR A 174 9.67 3.03 14.38
N LEU A 175 8.55 3.37 13.73
CA LEU A 175 8.56 4.08 12.44
C LEU A 175 8.00 5.51 12.53
N GLY A 176 7.44 5.91 13.68
CA GLY A 176 6.96 7.28 13.90
C GLY A 176 5.65 7.61 13.20
N PHE A 177 4.85 6.60 12.83
CA PHE A 177 3.53 6.81 12.24
C PHE A 177 2.57 7.52 13.20
N LYS A 178 1.61 8.25 12.63
CA LYS A 178 0.48 8.86 13.35
C LYS A 178 -0.79 8.09 13.02
N LEU A 179 -1.54 7.70 14.05
CA LEU A 179 -2.86 7.09 13.89
C LEU A 179 -3.88 8.16 13.49
N ARG A 180 -4.46 8.04 12.30
CA ARG A 180 -5.42 9.03 11.77
C ARG A 180 -6.85 8.61 11.99
N GLU A 181 -7.17 7.36 11.67
CA GLU A 181 -8.48 6.75 11.89
C GLU A 181 -8.36 5.31 12.40
N THR A 182 -9.37 4.85 13.13
CA THR A 182 -9.47 3.46 13.56
C THR A 182 -10.93 3.02 13.65
N LYS A 183 -11.16 1.73 13.42
CA LYS A 183 -12.43 1.05 13.69
C LYS A 183 -12.29 0.16 14.92
N ILE A 184 -13.29 0.17 15.80
CA ILE A 184 -13.37 -0.70 16.99
C ILE A 184 -14.63 -1.56 16.96
N ASP A 185 -14.57 -2.76 17.54
CA ASP A 185 -15.75 -3.59 17.79
C ASP A 185 -16.44 -3.24 19.13
N GLY A 186 -17.57 -3.90 19.43
CA GLY A 186 -18.39 -3.57 20.60
C GLY A 186 -17.73 -3.86 21.96
N ASN A 187 -16.54 -4.46 21.97
CA ASN A 187 -15.70 -4.61 23.15
C ASN A 187 -14.58 -3.55 23.22
N GLY A 188 -14.60 -2.58 22.31
CA GLY A 188 -13.56 -1.56 22.16
C GLY A 188 -12.29 -2.06 21.48
N LYS A 189 -12.24 -3.31 20.99
CA LYS A 189 -11.02 -3.85 20.36
C LYS A 189 -10.92 -3.35 18.92
N LYS A 190 -9.72 -2.89 18.52
CA LYS A 190 -9.49 -2.42 17.14
C LYS A 190 -9.67 -3.56 16.13
N VAL A 191 -10.35 -3.24 15.03
CA VAL A 191 -10.56 -4.12 13.87
C VAL A 191 -9.89 -3.59 12.60
N GLY A 192 -9.50 -2.31 12.59
CA GLY A 192 -8.65 -1.75 11.54
C GLY A 192 -8.15 -0.35 11.93
N SER A 193 -6.95 0.00 11.47
CA SER A 193 -6.30 1.28 11.77
C SER A 193 -5.56 1.82 10.55
N TRP A 194 -5.67 3.13 10.32
CA TRP A 194 -5.13 3.87 9.19
C TRP A 194 -4.08 4.86 9.69
N LEU A 195 -2.85 4.72 9.21
CA LEU A 195 -1.70 5.45 9.72
C LEU A 195 -0.91 6.13 8.61
N SER A 196 -0.40 7.34 8.89
CA SER A 196 0.46 8.09 7.97
C SER A 196 1.64 8.77 8.68
N VAL A 197 2.68 9.07 7.91
CA VAL A 197 3.79 9.96 8.30
C VAL A 197 3.70 11.32 7.58
N SER A 198 2.88 11.39 6.55
CA SER A 198 2.55 12.59 5.78
C SER A 198 1.18 13.19 6.13
N PRO A 199 0.74 14.27 5.46
CA PRO A 199 -0.63 14.78 5.54
C PRO A 199 -1.70 13.87 4.94
N LEU A 200 -1.36 12.74 4.32
CA LEU A 200 -2.35 11.75 3.88
C LEU A 200 -3.07 11.12 5.08
N VAL A 201 -4.25 10.55 4.87
CA VAL A 201 -4.93 9.77 5.93
C VAL A 201 -4.13 8.51 6.25
N HIS A 202 -3.62 7.83 5.23
CA HIS A 202 -2.74 6.69 5.43
C HIS A 202 -1.79 6.45 4.27
N GLU A 203 -0.66 5.84 4.63
CA GLU A 203 0.27 5.19 3.70
C GLU A 203 0.37 3.68 4.04
N ILE A 204 -0.04 3.30 5.25
CA ILE A 204 -0.30 1.92 5.65
C ILE A 204 -1.61 1.83 6.44
N ALA A 205 -2.40 0.81 6.11
CA ALA A 205 -3.49 0.34 6.93
C ALA A 205 -3.18 -1.06 7.46
N VAL A 206 -3.64 -1.35 8.68
CA VAL A 206 -3.64 -2.69 9.25
C VAL A 206 -5.06 -3.08 9.61
N MET A 207 -5.53 -4.20 9.10
CA MET A 207 -6.88 -4.69 9.32
C MET A 207 -6.86 -6.07 9.96
N ARG A 208 -7.83 -6.34 10.85
CA ARG A 208 -7.99 -7.67 11.42
C ARG A 208 -8.28 -8.66 10.30
N ASP A 209 -7.49 -9.70 10.26
CA ASP A 209 -7.68 -10.82 9.37
C ASP A 209 -8.93 -11.61 9.79
N GLY A 210 -9.99 -11.61 8.97
CA GLY A 210 -11.23 -12.34 9.25
C GLY A 210 -11.07 -13.86 9.33
N THR A 211 -9.94 -14.41 8.85
CA THR A 211 -9.58 -15.84 8.99
C THR A 211 -8.72 -16.11 10.22
N GLY A 212 -8.21 -15.07 10.88
CA GLY A 212 -7.31 -15.16 12.02
C GLY A 212 -5.86 -15.52 11.68
N GLN A 213 -5.48 -15.58 10.39
CA GLN A 213 -4.15 -16.04 9.98
C GLN A 213 -3.04 -14.98 10.11
N GLY A 214 -3.32 -13.72 9.78
CA GLY A 214 -2.35 -12.64 9.75
C GLY A 214 -1.20 -12.88 8.76
N ASN A 215 -0.26 -11.93 8.69
CA ASN A 215 0.85 -11.95 7.73
C ASN A 215 0.40 -12.21 6.29
N ARG A 216 -0.62 -11.47 5.86
CA ARG A 216 -1.12 -11.48 4.47
C ARG A 216 -1.26 -10.04 3.98
N LEU A 217 -1.04 -9.86 2.69
CA LEU A 217 -1.34 -8.64 1.97
C LEU A 217 -2.86 -8.55 1.80
N HIS A 218 -3.44 -7.47 2.29
CA HIS A 218 -4.83 -7.14 1.96
C HIS A 218 -4.88 -6.51 0.57
N HIS A 219 -4.09 -5.47 0.30
CA HIS A 219 -3.93 -4.89 -1.04
C HIS A 219 -2.70 -3.97 -1.11
N ILE A 220 -2.28 -3.68 -2.34
CA ILE A 220 -1.52 -2.47 -2.68
C ILE A 220 -2.45 -1.47 -3.36
N ALA A 221 -2.17 -0.18 -3.24
CA ALA A 221 -2.99 0.87 -3.83
C ALA A 221 -2.19 1.81 -4.73
N TYR A 222 -2.77 2.16 -5.88
CA TYR A 222 -2.22 3.15 -6.81
C TYR A 222 -3.16 4.34 -6.96
N TRP A 223 -2.58 5.55 -6.94
CA TRP A 223 -3.30 6.81 -6.97
C TRP A 223 -3.59 7.27 -8.40
N TYR A 224 -4.84 7.66 -8.67
CA TYR A 224 -5.25 8.37 -9.89
C TYR A 224 -5.45 9.86 -9.69
N GLY A 225 -6.02 10.28 -8.56
CA GLY A 225 -6.33 11.69 -8.29
C GLY A 225 -7.52 12.28 -9.04
N TYR A 226 -8.16 11.51 -9.92
CA TYR A 226 -9.43 11.85 -10.53
C TYR A 226 -10.40 10.66 -10.40
N PRO A 227 -11.53 10.81 -9.69
CA PRO A 227 -12.50 9.73 -9.50
C PRO A 227 -13.03 9.10 -10.79
N GLN A 228 -13.10 9.89 -11.88
CA GLN A 228 -13.52 9.40 -13.19
C GLN A 228 -12.67 8.22 -13.68
N HIS A 229 -11.35 8.22 -13.40
CA HIS A 229 -10.47 7.13 -13.83
C HIS A 229 -10.81 5.79 -13.16
N CYS A 230 -11.43 5.79 -11.96
CA CYS A 230 -11.95 4.56 -11.36
C CYS A 230 -13.12 3.99 -12.17
N TYR A 231 -13.96 4.83 -12.80
CA TYR A 231 -15.01 4.36 -13.69
C TYR A 231 -14.44 3.87 -15.02
N ASP A 232 -13.51 4.62 -15.62
CA ASP A 232 -12.90 4.26 -16.91
C ASP A 232 -12.16 2.90 -16.82
N VAL A 233 -11.43 2.67 -15.74
CA VAL A 233 -10.72 1.40 -15.53
C VAL A 233 -11.68 0.28 -15.11
N ALA A 234 -12.79 0.56 -14.43
CA ALA A 234 -13.81 -0.46 -14.12
C ALA A 234 -14.47 -1.00 -15.40
N ASP A 235 -14.78 -0.10 -16.34
CA ASP A 235 -15.31 -0.47 -17.66
C ASP A 235 -14.32 -1.39 -18.41
N ALA A 236 -13.05 -0.96 -18.50
CA ALA A 236 -12.00 -1.78 -19.09
C ALA A 236 -11.79 -3.12 -18.36
N CYS A 237 -11.81 -3.15 -17.03
CA CYS A 237 -11.74 -4.39 -16.26
C CYS A 237 -12.85 -5.35 -16.66
N ARG A 238 -14.07 -4.83 -16.88
CA ARG A 238 -15.22 -5.67 -17.21
C ARG A 238 -15.11 -6.28 -18.61
N ASP A 239 -14.69 -5.49 -19.59
CA ASP A 239 -14.49 -5.95 -20.96
C ASP A 239 -13.32 -6.93 -21.10
N TRP A 240 -12.26 -6.75 -20.30
CA TRP A 240 -11.06 -7.60 -20.34
C TRP A 240 -11.05 -8.73 -19.31
N GLY A 241 -12.18 -8.99 -18.64
CA GLY A 241 -12.33 -10.15 -17.74
C GLY A 241 -11.55 -10.04 -16.42
N ILE A 242 -11.13 -8.84 -16.03
CA ILE A 242 -10.52 -8.59 -14.72
C ILE A 242 -11.60 -8.55 -13.65
N LYS A 243 -11.41 -9.34 -12.58
CA LYS A 243 -12.40 -9.45 -11.50
C LYS A 243 -12.41 -8.20 -10.65
N ILE A 244 -13.49 -7.43 -10.74
CA ILE A 244 -13.82 -6.38 -9.79
C ILE A 244 -14.39 -7.03 -8.53
N GLU A 245 -13.81 -6.69 -7.37
CA GLU A 245 -14.33 -7.12 -6.08
C GLU A 245 -15.39 -6.14 -5.57
N ALA A 246 -15.09 -4.85 -5.55
CA ALA A 246 -15.96 -3.81 -5.05
C ALA A 246 -15.62 -2.45 -5.66
N GLY A 247 -16.63 -1.58 -5.76
CA GLY A 247 -16.52 -0.23 -6.33
C GLY A 247 -16.77 -0.15 -7.83
N PRO A 248 -16.62 1.04 -8.45
CA PRO A 248 -16.17 2.28 -7.82
C PRO A 248 -17.10 2.77 -6.71
N GLY A 249 -16.52 3.21 -5.59
CA GLY A 249 -17.25 3.72 -4.43
C GLY A 249 -16.43 4.72 -3.64
N LYS A 250 -16.98 5.26 -2.56
CA LYS A 250 -16.28 6.15 -1.63
C LYS A 250 -16.29 5.53 -0.25
N HIS A 251 -15.14 5.40 0.39
CA HIS A 251 -15.10 5.05 1.80
C HIS A 251 -15.53 6.24 2.66
N GLY A 252 -16.20 5.99 3.78
CA GLY A 252 -16.34 7.03 4.81
C GLY A 252 -15.05 7.24 5.57
N THR A 253 -14.45 6.12 6.01
CA THR A 253 -13.07 6.08 6.51
C THR A 253 -12.16 6.60 5.40
N THR A 254 -11.22 7.48 5.70
CA THR A 254 -10.29 8.12 4.72
C THR A 254 -10.93 9.06 3.69
N GLN A 255 -12.25 8.99 3.49
CA GLN A 255 -13.04 9.78 2.55
C GLN A 255 -12.55 9.75 1.09
N ALA A 256 -11.87 8.69 0.65
CA ALA A 256 -11.43 8.59 -0.72
C ALA A 256 -12.29 7.67 -1.57
N MET A 257 -12.27 7.94 -2.88
CA MET A 257 -12.84 7.05 -3.88
C MET A 257 -11.95 5.83 -4.08
N PHE A 258 -12.55 4.64 -4.15
CA PHE A 258 -11.86 3.36 -4.31
C PHE A 258 -12.46 2.55 -5.45
N LEU A 259 -11.65 1.63 -5.97
CA LEU A 259 -12.07 0.47 -6.76
C LEU A 259 -11.11 -0.68 -6.43
N TYR A 260 -11.64 -1.81 -6.00
CA TYR A 260 -10.86 -3.01 -5.72
C TYR A 260 -11.00 -4.01 -6.85
N VAL A 261 -9.87 -4.46 -7.38
CA VAL A 261 -9.77 -5.51 -8.40
C VAL A 261 -8.77 -6.57 -7.98
N PHE A 262 -8.87 -7.76 -8.57
CA PHE A 262 -7.84 -8.78 -8.46
C PHE A 262 -6.98 -8.76 -9.72
N GLU A 263 -5.68 -8.52 -9.56
CA GLU A 263 -4.74 -8.74 -10.67
C GLU A 263 -4.61 -10.25 -10.95
N PRO A 264 -4.21 -10.67 -12.16
CA PRO A 264 -4.27 -12.08 -12.58
C PRO A 264 -3.56 -13.10 -11.69
N GLY A 265 -2.54 -12.69 -10.93
CA GLY A 265 -1.83 -13.49 -9.94
C GLY A 265 -2.62 -13.75 -8.65
N GLY A 266 -3.66 -12.96 -8.39
CA GLY A 266 -4.55 -13.08 -7.23
C GLY A 266 -4.38 -11.97 -6.19
N ASN A 267 -3.38 -11.10 -6.30
CA ASN A 267 -3.28 -9.97 -5.38
C ASN A 267 -4.46 -9.01 -5.58
N ARG A 268 -4.97 -8.45 -4.49
CA ARG A 268 -5.91 -7.33 -4.59
C ARG A 268 -5.13 -6.05 -4.86
N VAL A 269 -5.61 -5.28 -5.83
CA VAL A 269 -5.10 -3.96 -6.17
C VAL A 269 -6.23 -2.96 -6.00
N GLU A 270 -5.98 -1.92 -5.24
CA GLU A 270 -6.87 -0.78 -5.10
C GLU A 270 -6.47 0.34 -6.05
N LEU A 271 -7.47 0.90 -6.73
CA LEU A 271 -7.34 2.05 -7.60
C LEU A 271 -7.99 3.25 -6.91
N TRP A 272 -7.14 4.14 -6.40
CA TRP A 272 -7.50 5.20 -5.47
C TRP A 272 -7.78 6.51 -6.22
N GLY A 273 -9.04 6.93 -6.20
CA GLY A 273 -9.58 7.93 -7.11
C GLY A 273 -9.23 9.37 -6.76
N ASP A 274 -9.05 9.72 -5.50
CA ASP A 274 -8.69 11.08 -5.06
C ASP A 274 -7.81 11.06 -3.81
N ALA A 275 -7.50 12.20 -3.20
CA ALA A 275 -6.63 12.25 -2.03
C ALA A 275 -7.36 11.93 -0.71
N GLY A 276 -8.69 11.76 -0.73
CA GLY A 276 -9.51 11.90 0.47
C GLY A 276 -9.40 13.30 1.06
N TYR A 277 -9.36 13.39 2.39
CA TYR A 277 -9.04 14.63 3.10
C TYR A 277 -7.58 14.65 3.55
N LEU A 278 -6.99 15.85 3.63
CA LEU A 278 -5.61 16.03 4.07
C LEU A 278 -5.57 16.51 5.52
N ILE A 279 -4.62 15.99 6.28
CA ILE A 279 -4.43 16.25 7.70
C ILE A 279 -3.21 17.15 7.90
N PHE A 280 -3.48 18.46 7.96
CA PHE A 280 -2.46 19.47 8.22
C PHE A 280 -2.31 19.81 9.71
N ASP A 281 -3.32 19.50 10.52
CA ASP A 281 -3.29 19.76 11.96
C ASP A 281 -2.26 18.83 12.65
N PRO A 282 -1.17 19.37 13.23
CA PRO A 282 -0.19 18.56 13.93
C PRO A 282 -0.74 17.93 15.22
N ASN A 283 -1.87 18.43 15.74
CA ASN A 283 -2.58 17.92 16.92
C ASN A 283 -3.87 17.17 16.56
N TRP A 284 -3.96 16.65 15.34
CA TRP A 284 -5.10 15.85 14.86
C TRP A 284 -5.52 14.78 15.88
N GLN A 285 -6.80 14.75 16.21
CA GLN A 285 -7.39 13.73 17.06
C GLN A 285 -7.84 12.55 16.21
N THR A 286 -7.45 11.33 16.59
CA THR A 286 -7.85 10.12 15.87
C THR A 286 -9.37 10.03 15.76
N VAL A 287 -9.87 9.84 14.53
CA VAL A 287 -11.28 9.51 14.31
C VAL A 287 -11.50 8.05 14.65
N VAL A 288 -12.48 7.78 15.52
CA VAL A 288 -12.82 6.43 15.97
C VAL A 288 -14.22 6.10 15.49
N TRP A 289 -14.35 4.98 14.77
CA TRP A 289 -15.63 4.43 14.32
C TRP A 289 -15.94 3.18 15.15
N ASP A 290 -17.06 3.17 15.86
CA ASP A 290 -17.50 1.98 16.59
C ASP A 290 -18.42 1.16 15.69
N VAL A 291 -17.84 0.18 15.00
CA VAL A 291 -18.56 -0.62 14.00
C VAL A 291 -19.50 -1.66 14.60
N SER A 292 -19.65 -1.69 15.93
CA SER A 292 -20.79 -2.36 16.56
C SER A 292 -22.09 -1.57 16.43
N HIS A 293 -21.99 -0.26 16.19
CA HIS A 293 -23.13 0.58 15.83
C HIS A 293 -23.34 0.56 14.31
N GLU A 294 -24.57 0.24 13.90
CA GLU A 294 -24.94 0.15 12.48
C GLU A 294 -24.67 1.45 11.71
N SER A 295 -24.88 2.61 12.36
CA SER A 295 -24.60 3.92 11.78
C SER A 295 -23.14 4.09 11.39
N ASP A 296 -22.23 3.71 12.28
CA ASP A 296 -20.78 3.83 12.09
C ASP A 296 -20.29 2.77 11.12
N LEU A 297 -20.82 1.54 11.20
CA LEU A 297 -20.49 0.49 10.24
C LEU A 297 -20.83 0.92 8.81
N TYR A 298 -22.05 1.43 8.58
CA TYR A 298 -22.49 1.87 7.26
C TYR A 298 -21.73 3.10 6.79
N SER A 299 -21.70 4.16 7.61
CA SER A 299 -21.08 5.43 7.23
C SER A 299 -19.57 5.33 7.03
N SER A 300 -18.87 4.51 7.83
CA SER A 300 -17.40 4.35 7.72
C SER A 300 -16.98 3.43 6.57
N THR A 301 -17.82 2.49 6.14
CA THR A 301 -17.43 1.41 5.21
C THR A 301 -17.58 1.83 3.76
N VAL A 302 -18.80 2.11 3.29
CA VAL A 302 -19.04 2.65 1.94
C VAL A 302 -20.03 3.80 2.06
N TRP A 303 -19.53 5.02 1.94
CA TRP A 303 -20.33 6.25 1.97
C TRP A 303 -21.09 6.48 0.66
N LEU A 304 -20.47 6.16 -0.48
CA LEU A 304 -21.09 6.20 -1.81
C LEU A 304 -20.80 4.89 -2.55
N GLY A 305 -21.79 4.29 -3.19
CA GLY A 305 -21.65 3.01 -3.90
C GLY A 305 -22.50 1.92 -3.27
N ALA A 306 -22.01 0.67 -3.33
CA ALA A 306 -22.71 -0.48 -2.75
C ALA A 306 -22.90 -0.33 -1.23
N SER A 307 -24.00 -0.87 -0.69
CA SER A 307 -24.34 -0.72 0.73
C SER A 307 -23.36 -1.39 1.70
N THR A 308 -22.58 -2.37 1.23
CA THR A 308 -21.61 -3.13 2.02
C THR A 308 -20.44 -3.60 1.16
N MET A 309 -19.32 -3.93 1.80
CA MET A 309 -18.21 -4.65 1.15
C MET A 309 -18.51 -6.16 1.10
N PRO A 310 -18.03 -6.88 0.08
CA PRO A 310 -18.17 -8.33 0.02
C PRO A 310 -17.38 -9.03 1.14
N GLU A 311 -17.77 -10.25 1.51
CA GLU A 311 -17.09 -11.05 2.53
C GLU A 311 -15.59 -11.24 2.23
N SER A 312 -15.24 -11.41 0.95
CA SER A 312 -13.86 -11.56 0.50
C SER A 312 -12.98 -10.37 0.88
N PHE A 313 -13.55 -9.17 1.04
CA PHE A 313 -12.81 -7.99 1.50
C PHE A 313 -12.26 -8.19 2.91
N TYR A 314 -12.93 -8.97 3.76
CA TYR A 314 -12.52 -9.19 5.15
C TYR A 314 -11.73 -10.50 5.35
N THR A 315 -11.81 -11.44 4.40
CA THR A 315 -11.27 -12.81 4.59
C THR A 315 -10.21 -13.20 3.56
N TYR A 316 -10.24 -12.65 2.35
CA TYR A 316 -9.28 -12.97 1.29
C TYR A 316 -8.08 -12.03 1.34
N GLY A 317 -6.88 -12.57 1.54
CA GLY A 317 -5.60 -11.87 1.40
C GLY A 317 -4.51 -12.82 0.95
N THR A 318 -3.42 -12.28 0.42
CA THR A 318 -2.35 -13.06 -0.23
C THR A 318 -1.08 -13.14 0.64
N PRO A 319 -0.44 -14.32 0.78
CA PRO A 319 -0.82 -15.60 0.19
C PRO A 319 -2.10 -16.15 0.82
N GLU A 320 -2.90 -16.82 -0.01
CA GLU A 320 -4.06 -17.56 0.47
C GLU A 320 -3.56 -18.82 1.20
N LYS A 321 -3.48 -18.78 2.53
CA LYS A 321 -3.13 -19.97 3.30
C LYS A 321 -4.40 -20.79 3.44
N VAL A 322 -4.44 -21.95 2.79
CA VAL A 322 -5.57 -22.87 2.92
C VAL A 322 -5.64 -23.32 4.39
N THR A 323 -6.76 -23.06 5.05
CA THR A 323 -7.04 -23.67 6.35
C THR A 323 -7.23 -25.17 6.10
N VAL A 324 -6.21 -25.98 6.35
CA VAL A 324 -6.40 -27.43 6.46
C VAL A 324 -7.31 -27.62 7.67
N ARG A 325 -8.60 -27.87 7.43
CA ARG A 325 -9.48 -28.38 8.48
C ARG A 325 -8.89 -29.73 8.91
N VAL A 326 -8.24 -29.77 10.07
CA VAL A 326 -7.83 -31.01 10.73
C VAL A 326 -9.07 -31.70 11.27
#